data_AF-A0A2A9EGK8-F1
#
_entry.id   AF-A0A2A9EGK8-F1
#
_cell.length_a   1.000
_cell.length_b   1.000
_cell.length_c   1.000
_cell.angle_alpha   90.00
_cell.angle_beta   90.00
_cell.angle_gamma   90.00
#
_symmetry.space_group_name_H-M   'P 1'
#
loop_
_entity.id
_entity.type
_entity.pdbx_description
1 polymer ?
#
loop_
_entity_poly.entity_id
_entity_poly.type
_entity_poly.pdbx_seq_one_letter_code
_entity_poly.pdbx_strand_id
1 'polypeptide(L)'
;MQQQLTISAVSPDPALLDLPWHIPLESWPEDIIAALPRGISRHIVRFVRVDSGVIAIKEIGESVAYREYELLRQLNRIGGVPCVEPVGVITGRRSPEGEPLEAVLITKHLQFSLPYRALFSQELRPETATRLIDALAVLLVRLHLVGFYWGDVSLSNTLFRRDADRFAAYLVDAETGDIHEKLTDGQRNYDVDLARTNIIGELMDLAAGSLLEDSVDEIAIGDALVARYNELWAALTDEESFESNERWRVTARIERLNALGFDVGELSITTHDDGTTVRIQPKVVDAGHHSRRLLHLTGLDVQENQARRLLNDLDEYRASGGRQDEDEEFVAHDWVTSVFEPTVRAVPREMRGKLEAAQMFHEILDHRWYISQQQRRDVPMSEATASYVMNVLRHRRDEAALLGG
;
A
#
# COMPACT_ATOMS: atom_id res chain seq x y z
N MET A 1 -3.71 43.64 6.22
CA MET A 1 -4.30 42.76 7.26
C MET A 1 -3.24 41.73 7.61
N GLN A 2 -2.85 41.61 8.88
CA GLN A 2 -1.97 40.52 9.30
C GLN A 2 -2.74 39.21 9.13
N GLN A 3 -2.26 38.29 8.28
CA GLN A 3 -2.80 36.93 8.20
C GLN A 3 -2.47 36.22 9.51
N GLN A 4 -3.50 35.68 10.17
CA GLN A 4 -3.36 34.86 11.36
C GLN A 4 -3.03 33.42 10.98
N LEU A 5 -2.26 32.72 11.82
CA LEU A 5 -2.02 31.29 11.67
C LEU A 5 -3.37 30.56 11.63
N THR A 6 -3.62 29.82 10.55
CA THR A 6 -4.86 29.09 10.35
C THR A 6 -4.55 27.61 10.25
N ILE A 7 -5.23 26.78 11.05
CA ILE A 7 -5.12 25.32 11.03
C ILE A 7 -6.46 24.77 10.53
N SER A 8 -6.45 24.22 9.33
CA SER A 8 -7.62 23.61 8.69
C SER A 8 -7.48 22.08 8.76
N ALA A 9 -8.15 21.42 9.70
CA ALA A 9 -8.07 19.97 9.90
C ALA A 9 -9.44 19.36 10.27
N VAL A 10 -9.70 18.11 9.88
CA VAL A 10 -10.96 17.41 10.21
C VAL A 10 -11.03 17.05 11.70
N SER A 11 -9.90 16.79 12.34
CA SER A 11 -9.78 16.57 13.79
C SER A 11 -8.34 16.89 14.22
N PRO A 12 -8.05 18.16 14.57
CA PRO A 12 -6.69 18.57 14.88
C PRO A 12 -6.23 17.90 16.19
N ASP A 13 -5.10 17.19 16.11
CA ASP A 13 -4.37 16.75 17.30
C ASP A 13 -3.89 18.00 18.06
N PRO A 14 -4.19 18.15 19.36
CA PRO A 14 -3.74 19.30 20.15
C PRO A 14 -2.22 19.54 20.07
N ALA A 15 -1.42 18.48 19.91
CA ALA A 15 0.02 18.56 19.77
C ALA A 15 0.47 19.40 18.56
N LEU A 16 -0.39 19.57 17.55
CA LEU A 16 -0.12 20.47 16.43
C LEU A 16 0.07 21.92 16.89
N LEU A 17 -0.55 22.35 18.00
CA LEU A 17 -0.41 23.72 18.51
C LEU A 17 0.98 23.97 19.13
N ASP A 18 1.66 22.92 19.57
CA ASP A 18 2.96 23.01 20.25
C ASP A 18 4.14 23.00 19.26
N LEU A 19 3.87 22.78 17.97
CA LEU A 19 4.91 22.74 16.94
C LEU A 19 5.42 24.15 16.56
N PRO A 20 6.71 24.30 16.22
CA PRO A 20 7.34 25.59 15.98
C PRO A 20 7.01 26.14 14.58
N TRP A 21 5.75 26.48 14.33
CA TRP A 21 5.27 26.97 13.03
C TRP A 21 5.93 28.27 12.54
N HIS A 22 6.59 28.99 13.44
CA HIS A 22 7.37 30.18 13.15
C HIS A 22 8.78 29.89 12.60
N ILE A 23 9.19 28.62 12.53
CA ILE A 23 10.47 28.19 11.98
C ILE A 23 10.21 27.48 10.63
N PRO A 24 11.01 27.75 9.57
CA PRO A 24 10.98 26.96 8.34
C PRO A 24 11.20 25.47 8.63
N LEU A 25 10.51 24.56 7.93
CA LEU A 25 10.59 23.12 8.23
C LEU A 25 12.03 22.58 8.15
N GLU A 26 12.86 23.14 7.28
CA GLU A 26 14.26 22.72 7.14
C GLU A 26 15.07 22.91 8.42
N SER A 27 14.75 23.94 9.20
CA SER A 27 15.45 24.38 10.41
C SER A 27 14.76 23.91 11.70
N TRP A 28 13.81 22.97 11.61
CA TRP A 28 13.14 22.43 12.78
C TRP A 28 14.12 21.66 13.69
N PRO A 29 13.97 21.78 15.02
CA PRO A 29 14.81 21.06 15.99
C PRO A 29 14.78 19.54 15.80
N GLU A 30 15.93 18.87 15.94
CA GLU A 30 16.04 17.42 15.74
C GLU A 30 15.28 16.60 16.79
N ASP A 31 15.07 17.15 18.00
CA ASP A 31 14.40 16.50 19.12
C ASP A 31 12.89 16.32 18.90
N ILE A 32 12.28 17.11 18.02
CA ILE A 32 10.86 16.95 17.62
C ILE A 32 10.70 16.13 16.34
N ILE A 33 11.78 15.90 15.59
CA ILE A 33 11.74 15.19 14.32
C ILE A 33 11.87 13.69 14.59
N ALA A 34 10.88 12.92 14.13
CA ALA A 34 11.05 11.49 13.96
C ALA A 34 12.04 11.26 12.81
N ALA A 35 13.23 10.76 13.11
CA ALA A 35 14.19 10.36 12.08
C ALA A 35 13.53 9.24 11.27
N LEU A 36 13.05 9.44 10.04
CA LEU A 36 12.52 8.41 9.14
C LEU A 36 13.35 8.41 7.84
N PRO A 37 13.42 7.30 7.07
CA PRO A 37 14.16 7.20 5.83
C PRO A 37 13.43 8.09 4.84
N ARG A 38 14.14 9.11 4.35
CA ARG A 38 13.54 10.09 3.46
C ARG A 38 13.66 9.59 2.03
N GLY A 39 12.54 9.54 1.32
CA GLY A 39 12.55 9.50 -0.13
C GLY A 39 13.11 10.80 -0.70
N ILE A 40 13.44 10.79 -1.99
CA ILE A 40 13.73 12.03 -2.71
C ILE A 40 12.41 12.77 -2.86
N SER A 41 12.33 13.99 -2.34
CA SER A 41 11.18 14.87 -2.54
C SER A 41 11.69 16.22 -3.02
N ARG A 42 10.94 16.82 -3.96
CA ARG A 42 11.14 18.21 -4.37
C ARG A 42 10.87 19.19 -3.24
N HIS A 43 10.08 18.79 -2.25
CA HIS A 43 9.61 19.61 -1.14
C HIS A 43 10.30 19.22 0.17
N ILE A 44 10.35 20.16 1.12
CA ILE A 44 10.85 19.86 2.46
C ILE A 44 9.77 19.07 3.21
N VAL A 45 10.12 17.84 3.60
CA VAL A 45 9.26 16.98 4.43
C VAL A 45 9.91 16.71 5.77
N ARG A 46 9.13 16.83 6.85
CA ARG A 46 9.48 16.47 8.22
C ARG A 46 8.46 15.49 8.79
N PHE A 47 8.93 14.55 9.60
CA PHE A 47 8.06 13.63 10.30
C PHE A 47 8.09 13.94 11.79
N VAL A 48 6.93 13.93 12.44
CA VAL A 48 6.80 14.27 13.85
C VAL A 48 5.91 13.25 14.54
N ARG A 49 6.28 12.90 15.78
CA ARG A 49 5.45 12.07 16.64
C ARG A 49 4.49 12.95 17.42
N VAL A 50 3.20 12.63 17.30
CA VAL A 50 2.08 13.22 18.03
C VAL A 50 1.32 12.11 18.76
N ASP A 51 0.33 12.46 19.58
CA ASP A 51 -0.43 11.46 20.35
C ASP A 51 -1.18 10.48 19.44
N SER A 52 -1.69 10.98 18.31
CA SER A 52 -2.38 10.18 17.29
C SER A 52 -1.46 9.30 16.42
N GLY A 53 -0.13 9.39 16.57
CA GLY A 53 0.84 8.60 15.82
C GLY A 53 1.97 9.42 15.21
N VAL A 54 2.41 9.06 14.01
CA VAL A 54 3.41 9.84 13.27
C VAL A 54 2.72 10.56 12.13
N ILE A 55 3.02 11.86 11.97
CA ILE A 55 2.55 12.68 10.87
C ILE A 55 3.70 13.09 9.96
N ALA A 56 3.42 13.24 8.67
CA ALA A 56 4.31 13.85 7.70
C ALA A 56 3.84 15.28 7.43
N ILE A 57 4.79 16.22 7.44
CA ILE A 57 4.55 17.65 7.26
C ILE A 57 5.38 18.09 6.05
N LYS A 58 4.69 18.51 4.99
CA LYS A 58 5.24 18.90 3.69
C LYS A 58 5.10 20.40 3.52
N GLU A 59 6.20 21.13 3.37
CA GLU A 59 6.20 22.58 3.12
C GLU A 59 6.03 22.88 1.64
N ILE A 60 4.94 23.58 1.28
CA ILE A 60 4.50 23.85 -0.09
C ILE A 60 3.67 25.14 -0.18
N GLY A 61 3.51 25.66 -1.40
CA GLY A 61 2.67 26.83 -1.66
C GLY A 61 1.23 26.66 -1.18
N GLU A 62 0.64 27.74 -0.65
CA GLU A 62 -0.70 27.72 -0.03
C GLU A 62 -1.81 27.16 -0.94
N SER A 63 -1.87 27.61 -2.20
CA SER A 63 -2.87 27.12 -3.16
C SER A 63 -2.69 25.63 -3.47
N VAL A 64 -1.44 25.17 -3.53
CA VAL A 64 -1.08 23.78 -3.80
C VAL A 64 -1.45 22.91 -2.60
N ALA A 65 -1.17 23.36 -1.37
CA ALA A 65 -1.50 22.65 -0.15
C ALA A 65 -3.00 22.37 -0.02
N TYR A 66 -3.84 23.39 -0.25
CA TYR A 66 -5.29 23.21 -0.22
C TYR A 66 -5.80 22.28 -1.31
N ARG A 67 -5.26 22.39 -2.53
CA ARG A 67 -5.64 21.53 -3.65
C ARG A 67 -5.28 20.07 -3.37
N GLU A 68 -4.06 19.80 -2.95
CA GLU A 68 -3.58 18.44 -2.63
C GLU A 68 -4.36 17.85 -1.45
N TYR A 69 -4.61 18.64 -0.39
CA TYR A 69 -5.45 18.25 0.74
C TYR A 69 -6.86 17.80 0.32
N GLU A 70 -7.54 18.61 -0.51
CA GLU A 70 -8.89 18.29 -0.96
C GLU A 70 -8.92 17.09 -1.93
N LEU A 71 -7.92 16.93 -2.79
CA LEU A 71 -7.79 15.74 -3.66
C LEU A 71 -7.63 14.46 -2.84
N LEU A 72 -6.68 14.44 -1.89
CA LEU A 72 -6.48 13.29 -0.99
C LEU A 72 -7.74 12.99 -0.17
N ARG A 73 -8.45 14.03 0.28
CA ARG A 73 -9.69 13.85 1.06
C ARG A 73 -10.82 13.28 0.21
N GLN A 74 -10.91 13.68 -1.06
CA GLN A 74 -11.86 13.11 -2.01
C GLN A 74 -11.55 11.65 -2.32
N LEU A 75 -10.28 11.32 -2.60
CA LEU A 75 -9.85 9.94 -2.82
C LEU A 75 -10.19 9.03 -1.63
N ASN A 76 -9.88 9.47 -0.41
CA ASN A 76 -10.22 8.73 0.81
C ASN A 76 -11.74 8.58 1.00
N ARG A 77 -12.55 9.54 0.55
CA ARG A 77 -14.02 9.47 0.61
C ARG A 77 -14.61 8.52 -0.44
N ILE A 78 -14.06 8.50 -1.65
CA ILE A 78 -14.46 7.54 -2.70
C ILE A 78 -14.18 6.12 -2.23
N GLY A 79 -13.07 5.91 -1.51
CA GLY A 79 -12.65 4.61 -1.01
C GLY A 79 -12.02 3.74 -2.09
N GLY A 80 -11.38 2.64 -1.69
CA GLY A 80 -10.77 1.66 -2.61
C GLY A 80 -9.43 2.07 -3.24
N VAL A 81 -8.99 3.32 -3.06
CA VAL A 81 -7.69 3.81 -3.53
C VAL A 81 -6.68 3.90 -2.39
N PRO A 82 -5.56 3.16 -2.47
CA PRO A 82 -4.46 3.29 -1.51
C PRO A 82 -3.76 4.65 -1.66
N CYS A 83 -4.00 5.57 -0.73
CA CYS A 83 -3.32 6.85 -0.64
C CYS A 83 -3.08 7.25 0.81
N VAL A 84 -2.20 8.23 1.04
CA VAL A 84 -1.98 8.78 2.39
C VAL A 84 -3.19 9.56 2.89
N GLU A 85 -3.46 9.47 4.19
CA GLU A 85 -4.59 10.16 4.80
C GLU A 85 -4.24 11.62 5.10
N PRO A 86 -4.97 12.61 4.56
CA PRO A 86 -4.73 14.01 4.85
C PRO A 86 -5.27 14.36 6.25
N VAL A 87 -4.45 15.04 7.04
CA VAL A 87 -4.79 15.50 8.39
C VAL A 87 -5.25 16.95 8.36
N GLY A 88 -4.51 17.82 7.66
CA GLY A 88 -4.83 19.23 7.58
C GLY A 88 -3.84 20.07 6.80
N VAL A 89 -4.16 21.37 6.67
CA VAL A 89 -3.32 22.40 6.07
C VAL A 89 -3.10 23.51 7.08
N ILE A 90 -1.86 24.02 7.16
CA ILE A 90 -1.53 25.18 7.99
C ILE A 90 -1.03 26.32 7.10
N THR A 91 -1.65 27.49 7.26
CA THR A 91 -1.32 28.70 6.49
C THR A 91 -1.12 29.89 7.41
N GLY A 92 -0.63 31.00 6.86
CA GLY A 92 -0.36 32.22 7.64
C GLY A 92 0.85 32.09 8.58
N ARG A 93 1.74 31.13 8.33
CA ARG A 93 3.01 30.95 9.05
C ARG A 93 3.90 32.17 8.85
N ARG A 94 4.60 32.60 9.91
CA ARG A 94 5.54 33.73 9.87
C ARG A 94 6.73 33.52 10.80
N SER A 95 7.90 34.00 10.38
CA SER A 95 9.07 34.05 11.24
C SER A 95 8.88 35.07 12.40
N PRO A 96 9.74 35.02 13.45
CA PRO A 96 9.76 36.05 14.50
C PRO A 96 9.97 37.47 13.97
N GLU A 97 10.65 37.63 12.84
CA GLU A 97 10.88 38.89 12.14
C GLU A 97 9.67 39.34 11.30
N GLY A 98 8.64 38.50 11.22
CA GLY A 98 7.39 38.77 10.50
C GLY A 98 7.41 38.36 9.03
N GLU A 99 8.47 37.70 8.55
CA GLU A 99 8.57 37.20 7.18
C GLU A 99 7.55 36.07 6.93
N PRO A 100 6.84 36.06 5.80
CA PRO A 100 5.91 34.98 5.49
C PRO A 100 6.67 33.67 5.22
N LEU A 101 6.17 32.57 5.79
CA LEU A 101 6.64 31.22 5.51
C LEU A 101 5.60 30.49 4.66
N GLU A 102 6.06 29.51 3.88
CA GLU A 102 5.19 28.66 3.07
C GLU A 102 4.15 27.92 3.91
N ALA A 103 3.05 27.54 3.28
CA ALA A 103 2.05 26.70 3.94
C ALA A 103 2.60 25.28 4.17
N VAL A 104 1.89 24.49 4.96
CA VAL A 104 2.18 23.06 5.07
C VAL A 104 0.95 22.21 4.85
N LEU A 105 1.13 21.09 4.16
CA LEU A 105 0.22 19.97 4.14
C LEU A 105 0.66 18.94 5.17
N ILE A 106 -0.29 18.45 5.96
CA ILE A 106 -0.07 17.41 6.96
C ILE A 106 -0.82 16.16 6.54
N THR A 107 -0.13 15.03 6.50
CA THR A 107 -0.70 13.70 6.26
C THR A 107 -0.31 12.74 7.38
N LYS A 108 -1.08 11.68 7.59
CA LYS A 108 -0.64 10.58 8.46
C LYS A 108 0.51 9.85 7.80
N HIS A 109 1.53 9.52 8.58
CA HIS A 109 2.58 8.63 8.12
C HIS A 109 2.03 7.20 8.00
N LEU A 110 2.23 6.59 6.83
CA LEU A 110 1.87 5.20 6.58
C LEU A 110 2.90 4.29 7.26
N GLN A 111 2.51 3.65 8.37
CA GLN A 111 3.39 2.74 9.10
C GLN A 111 3.79 1.52 8.25
N PHE A 112 5.01 1.00 8.49
CA PHE A 112 5.58 -0.13 7.76
C PHE A 112 5.65 0.08 6.23
N SER A 113 5.63 1.35 5.79
CA SER A 113 5.83 1.70 4.40
C SER A 113 7.26 2.11 4.15
N LEU A 114 7.74 1.80 2.95
CA LEU A 114 9.11 2.01 2.53
C LEU A 114 9.13 2.79 1.21
N PRO A 115 10.00 3.81 1.10
CA PRO A 115 10.30 4.40 -0.21
C PRO A 115 11.07 3.38 -1.05
N TYR A 116 10.90 3.44 -2.37
CA TYR A 116 11.46 2.43 -3.28
C TYR A 116 12.97 2.22 -3.10
N ARG A 117 13.75 3.29 -2.91
CA ARG A 117 15.21 3.20 -2.69
C ARG A 117 15.59 2.38 -1.47
N ALA A 118 14.79 2.42 -0.40
CA ALA A 118 15.04 1.62 0.79
C ALA A 118 14.86 0.13 0.50
N LEU A 119 13.93 -0.25 -0.37
CA LEU A 119 13.69 -1.64 -0.77
C LEU A 119 14.86 -2.20 -1.58
N PHE A 120 15.38 -1.44 -2.54
CA PHE A 120 16.55 -1.84 -3.33
C PHE A 120 17.83 -1.92 -2.48
N SER A 121 17.98 -1.05 -1.48
CA SER A 121 19.12 -1.13 -0.55
C SER A 121 19.10 -2.37 0.37
N GLN A 122 17.94 -3.00 0.53
CA GLN A 122 17.74 -4.15 1.42
C GLN A 122 17.65 -5.48 0.67
N GLU A 123 17.00 -5.47 -0.49
CA GLU A 123 16.75 -6.64 -1.32
C GLU A 123 17.32 -6.38 -2.72
N LEU A 124 18.57 -6.79 -2.92
CA LEU A 124 19.27 -6.72 -4.21
C LEU A 124 18.70 -7.68 -5.28
N ARG A 125 17.57 -8.35 -5.03
CA ARG A 125 17.05 -9.35 -5.96
C ARG A 125 16.46 -8.67 -7.20
N PRO A 126 16.75 -9.17 -8.41
CA PRO A 126 16.13 -8.68 -9.65
C PRO A 126 14.60 -8.66 -9.60
N GLU A 127 14.00 -9.61 -8.89
CA GLU A 127 12.56 -9.77 -8.72
C GLU A 127 11.90 -8.61 -7.95
N THR A 128 12.65 -7.88 -7.13
CA THR A 128 12.12 -6.76 -6.34
C THR A 128 11.55 -5.69 -7.26
N ALA A 129 12.27 -5.34 -8.34
CA ALA A 129 11.81 -4.32 -9.28
C ALA A 129 10.49 -4.73 -9.93
N THR A 130 10.39 -5.95 -10.44
CA THR A 130 9.16 -6.48 -11.05
C THR A 130 7.99 -6.45 -10.06
N ARG A 131 8.20 -6.82 -8.79
CA ARG A 131 7.14 -6.78 -7.76
C ARG A 131 6.67 -5.36 -7.44
N LEU A 132 7.57 -4.37 -7.44
CA LEU A 132 7.21 -2.96 -7.23
C LEU A 132 6.41 -2.41 -8.42
N ILE A 133 6.81 -2.78 -9.65
CA ILE A 133 6.09 -2.41 -10.86
C ILE A 133 4.70 -3.02 -10.90
N ASP A 134 4.56 -4.29 -10.53
CA ASP A 134 3.26 -4.96 -10.37
C ASP A 134 2.36 -4.17 -9.41
N ALA A 135 2.88 -3.78 -8.24
CA ALA A 135 2.13 -3.03 -7.25
C ALA A 135 1.72 -1.63 -7.76
N LEU A 136 2.62 -0.94 -8.45
CA LEU A 136 2.36 0.38 -9.02
C LEU A 136 1.32 0.30 -10.17
N ALA A 137 1.38 -0.72 -11.02
CA ALA A 137 0.38 -0.94 -12.06
C ALA A 137 -1.03 -1.12 -11.46
N VAL A 138 -1.14 -1.91 -10.38
CA VAL A 138 -2.41 -2.07 -9.65
C VAL A 138 -2.90 -0.75 -9.06
N LEU A 139 -2.01 0.04 -8.41
CA LEU A 139 -2.37 1.36 -7.91
C LEU A 139 -2.86 2.30 -9.03
N LEU A 140 -2.15 2.35 -10.15
CA LEU A 140 -2.48 3.21 -11.27
C LEU A 140 -3.85 2.86 -11.88
N VAL A 141 -4.12 1.56 -12.06
CA VAL A 141 -5.45 1.09 -12.50
C VAL A 141 -6.54 1.50 -11.53
N ARG A 142 -6.32 1.37 -10.21
CA ARG A 142 -7.29 1.78 -9.19
C ARG A 142 -7.59 3.28 -9.24
N LEU A 143 -6.54 4.11 -9.38
CA LEU A 143 -6.69 5.56 -9.55
C LEU A 143 -7.53 5.89 -10.79
N HIS A 144 -7.20 5.25 -11.93
CA HIS A 144 -7.91 5.50 -13.18
C HIS A 144 -9.37 5.02 -13.17
N LEU A 145 -9.68 3.92 -12.47
CA LEU A 145 -11.04 3.42 -12.32
C LEU A 145 -11.94 4.38 -11.53
N VAL A 146 -11.38 5.10 -10.55
CA VAL A 146 -12.12 6.14 -9.80
C VAL A 146 -12.08 7.51 -10.47
N GLY A 147 -11.55 7.61 -11.69
CA GLY A 147 -11.51 8.87 -12.44
C GLY A 147 -10.38 9.81 -12.04
N PHE A 148 -9.36 9.33 -11.30
CA PHE A 148 -8.22 10.16 -10.87
C PHE A 148 -7.08 10.09 -11.87
N TYR A 149 -6.77 11.22 -12.51
CA TYR A 149 -5.55 11.45 -13.29
C TYR A 149 -4.42 11.85 -12.34
N TRP A 150 -3.24 11.23 -12.43
CA TRP A 150 -2.14 11.46 -11.50
C TRP A 150 -1.20 12.58 -11.98
N GLY A 151 -0.75 12.55 -13.23
CA GLY A 151 0.10 13.57 -13.83
C GLY A 151 1.55 13.63 -13.35
N ASP A 152 1.96 12.77 -12.41
CA ASP A 152 3.35 12.64 -11.94
C ASP A 152 3.63 11.23 -11.38
N VAL A 153 3.26 10.21 -12.17
CA VAL A 153 3.43 8.81 -11.79
C VAL A 153 4.92 8.45 -11.69
N SER A 154 5.38 8.06 -10.52
CA SER A 154 6.78 7.71 -10.26
C SER A 154 6.93 6.79 -9.03
N LEU A 155 8.06 6.10 -8.91
CA LEU A 155 8.40 5.36 -7.69
C LEU A 155 8.68 6.30 -6.53
N SER A 156 9.19 7.51 -6.79
CA SER A 156 9.46 8.53 -5.77
C SER A 156 8.19 9.10 -5.13
N ASN A 157 7.09 9.17 -5.89
CA ASN A 157 5.78 9.61 -5.40
C ASN A 157 4.92 8.45 -4.84
N THR A 158 5.53 7.28 -4.66
CA THR A 158 4.87 6.05 -4.21
C THR A 158 5.55 5.50 -2.96
N LEU A 159 4.74 5.09 -1.98
CA LEU A 159 5.20 4.29 -0.84
C LEU A 159 4.74 2.85 -0.99
N PHE A 160 5.56 1.90 -0.53
CA PHE A 160 5.28 0.48 -0.65
C PHE A 160 5.19 -0.16 0.73
N ARG A 161 4.16 -0.97 0.94
CA ARG A 161 4.04 -1.87 2.10
C ARG A 161 4.21 -3.31 1.64
N ARG A 162 4.83 -4.13 2.48
CA ARG A 162 4.84 -5.57 2.24
C ARG A 162 3.42 -6.11 2.29
N ASP A 163 3.12 -6.99 1.36
CA ASP A 163 1.83 -7.67 1.28
C ASP A 163 2.09 -9.15 0.96
N ALA A 164 2.48 -9.90 1.99
CA ALA A 164 2.99 -11.26 1.88
C ALA A 164 4.19 -11.32 0.92
N ASP A 165 4.09 -12.09 -0.17
CA ASP A 165 5.11 -12.22 -1.20
C ASP A 165 5.00 -11.14 -2.29
N ARG A 166 4.16 -10.12 -2.10
CA ARG A 166 3.97 -8.98 -3.00
C ARG A 166 4.19 -7.66 -2.26
N PHE A 167 3.90 -6.54 -2.94
CA PHE A 167 3.84 -5.21 -2.34
C PHE A 167 2.47 -4.59 -2.62
N ALA A 168 2.03 -3.74 -1.71
CA ALA A 168 0.95 -2.80 -1.93
C ALA A 168 1.56 -1.41 -2.12
N ALA A 169 1.19 -0.72 -3.20
CA ALA A 169 1.63 0.64 -3.50
C ALA A 169 0.59 1.67 -3.04
N TYR A 170 1.06 2.80 -2.53
CA TYR A 170 0.24 3.91 -2.03
C TYR A 170 0.66 5.23 -2.67
N LEU A 171 -0.35 5.99 -3.12
CA LEU A 171 -0.18 7.36 -3.61
C LEU A 171 0.18 8.28 -2.43
N VAL A 172 1.27 9.04 -2.58
CA VAL A 172 1.73 10.00 -1.55
C VAL A 172 1.59 11.44 -2.01
N ASP A 173 1.88 11.71 -3.29
CA ASP A 173 1.86 13.05 -3.85
C ASP A 173 0.77 13.14 -4.92
N ALA A 174 -0.27 13.94 -4.62
CA ALA A 174 -1.40 14.21 -5.50
C ALA A 174 -1.34 15.63 -6.10
N GLU A 175 -0.23 16.35 -5.95
CA GLU A 175 -0.06 17.76 -6.32
C GLU A 175 -0.49 18.05 -7.77
N THR A 176 -0.10 17.19 -8.70
CA THR A 176 -0.36 17.31 -10.15
C THR A 176 -1.66 16.64 -10.61
N GLY A 177 -2.32 15.90 -9.72
CA GLY A 177 -3.46 15.07 -10.07
C GLY A 177 -4.75 15.84 -10.26
N ASP A 178 -5.78 15.22 -10.84
CA ASP A 178 -7.11 15.79 -10.98
C ASP A 178 -8.18 14.68 -10.98
N ILE A 179 -9.40 15.01 -10.51
CA ILE A 179 -10.52 14.05 -10.43
C ILE A 179 -11.55 14.41 -11.50
N HIS A 180 -11.94 13.39 -12.27
CA HIS A 180 -13.00 13.47 -13.27
C HIS A 180 -14.05 12.39 -13.00
N GLU A 181 -15.25 12.54 -13.57
CA GLU A 181 -16.28 11.48 -13.51
C GLU A 181 -15.78 10.19 -14.17
N LYS A 182 -15.07 10.33 -15.29
CA LYS A 182 -14.37 9.25 -15.98
C LYS A 182 -13.17 9.82 -16.73
N LEU A 183 -12.03 9.15 -16.66
CA LEU A 183 -10.88 9.54 -17.46
C LEU A 183 -11.10 9.23 -18.94
N THR A 184 -10.60 10.13 -19.78
CA THR A 184 -10.42 9.85 -21.20
C THR A 184 -9.24 8.89 -21.42
N ASP A 185 -9.24 8.15 -22.53
CA ASP A 185 -8.09 7.30 -22.88
C ASP A 185 -6.80 8.11 -23.03
N GLY A 186 -6.88 9.36 -23.50
CA GLY A 186 -5.73 10.24 -23.59
C GLY A 186 -5.09 10.55 -22.23
N GLN A 187 -5.89 10.84 -21.21
CA GLN A 187 -5.40 11.07 -19.85
C GLN A 187 -4.75 9.81 -19.27
N ARG A 188 -5.39 8.65 -19.42
CA ARG A 188 -4.85 7.37 -18.92
C ARG A 188 -3.55 7.01 -19.61
N ASN A 189 -3.51 7.09 -20.93
CA ASN A 189 -2.32 6.75 -21.72
C ASN A 189 -1.16 7.71 -21.39
N TYR A 190 -1.46 8.99 -21.16
CA TYR A 190 -0.44 9.94 -20.73
C TYR A 190 0.19 9.54 -19.39
N ASP A 191 -0.61 9.18 -18.39
CA ASP A 191 -0.08 8.72 -17.09
C ASP A 191 0.77 7.45 -17.23
N VAL A 192 0.36 6.51 -18.09
CA VAL A 192 1.10 5.26 -18.35
C VAL A 192 2.43 5.53 -19.05
N ASP A 193 2.45 6.39 -20.07
CA ASP A 193 3.67 6.78 -20.79
C ASP A 193 4.64 7.57 -19.89
N LEU A 194 4.10 8.44 -19.05
CA LEU A 194 4.86 9.19 -18.05
C LEU A 194 5.46 8.24 -17.01
N ALA A 195 4.66 7.31 -16.48
CA ALA A 195 5.11 6.30 -15.53
C ALA A 195 6.28 5.49 -16.10
N ARG A 196 6.14 4.99 -17.34
CA ARG A 196 7.21 4.27 -18.04
C ARG A 196 8.50 5.07 -18.06
N THR A 197 8.42 6.34 -18.48
CA THR A 197 9.60 7.21 -18.63
C THR A 197 10.27 7.50 -17.29
N ASN A 198 9.48 7.88 -16.28
CA ASN A 198 9.97 8.22 -14.95
C ASN A 198 10.63 7.02 -14.26
N ILE A 199 9.99 5.85 -14.32
CA ILE A 199 10.50 4.62 -13.69
C ILE A 199 11.82 4.19 -14.31
N ILE A 200 11.93 4.23 -15.64
CA ILE A 200 13.20 3.90 -16.32
C ILE A 200 14.31 4.83 -15.79
N GLY A 201 14.04 6.14 -15.70
CA GLY A 201 14.99 7.10 -15.13
C GLY A 201 15.36 6.79 -13.67
N GLU A 202 14.38 6.50 -12.83
CA GLU A 202 14.59 6.19 -11.42
C GLU A 202 15.35 4.88 -11.19
N LEU A 203 15.17 3.88 -12.07
CA LEU A 203 15.93 2.63 -12.05
C LEU A 203 17.36 2.84 -12.56
N MET A 204 17.55 3.62 -13.62
CA MET A 204 18.89 4.00 -14.10
C MET A 204 19.68 4.76 -13.02
N ASP A 205 19.02 5.62 -12.25
CA ASP A 205 19.64 6.31 -11.11
C ASP A 205 20.05 5.32 -10.00
N LEU A 206 19.27 4.25 -9.77
CA LEU A 206 19.63 3.20 -8.83
C LEU A 206 20.83 2.37 -9.33
N ALA A 207 20.85 2.03 -10.62
CA ALA A 207 21.97 1.32 -11.25
C ALA A 207 23.27 2.14 -11.15
N ALA A 208 23.20 3.44 -11.50
CA ALA A 208 24.33 4.36 -11.35
C ALA A 208 24.82 4.49 -9.90
N GLY A 209 23.91 4.34 -8.92
CA GLY A 209 24.22 4.31 -7.49
C GLY A 209 24.68 2.95 -6.95
N SER A 210 24.84 1.93 -7.79
CA SER A 210 25.14 0.54 -7.39
C SER A 210 24.13 -0.06 -6.40
N LEU A 211 22.87 0.38 -6.49
CA LEU A 211 21.74 -0.13 -5.71
C LEU A 211 20.87 -1.11 -6.51
N LEU A 212 21.10 -1.20 -7.82
CA LEU A 212 20.46 -2.15 -8.73
C LEU A 212 21.55 -3.01 -9.38
N GLU A 213 21.27 -4.31 -9.58
CA GLU A 213 22.22 -5.21 -10.25
C GLU A 213 22.34 -4.88 -11.75
N ASP A 214 23.55 -4.90 -12.29
CA ASP A 214 23.85 -4.58 -13.70
C ASP A 214 23.12 -5.48 -14.72
N SER A 215 22.60 -6.64 -14.27
CA SER A 215 21.82 -7.56 -15.12
C SER A 215 20.36 -7.15 -15.30
N VAL A 216 19.89 -6.15 -14.58
CA VAL A 216 18.52 -5.68 -14.66
C VAL A 216 18.34 -4.82 -15.91
N ASP A 217 17.36 -5.15 -16.74
CA ASP A 217 16.98 -4.34 -17.90
C ASP A 217 15.90 -3.32 -17.48
N GLU A 218 16.32 -2.07 -17.25
CA GLU A 218 15.43 -1.02 -16.77
C GLU A 218 14.34 -0.67 -17.79
N ILE A 219 14.67 -0.75 -19.08
CA ILE A 219 13.73 -0.48 -20.18
C ILE A 219 12.67 -1.57 -20.21
N ALA A 220 13.07 -2.84 -20.12
CA ALA A 220 12.13 -3.96 -20.07
C ALA A 220 11.21 -3.89 -18.84
N ILE A 221 11.69 -3.38 -17.70
CA ILE A 221 10.86 -3.16 -16.51
C ILE A 221 9.83 -2.04 -16.76
N GLY A 222 10.24 -0.93 -17.38
CA GLY A 222 9.32 0.13 -17.78
C GLY A 222 8.26 -0.38 -18.77
N ASP A 223 8.65 -1.18 -19.76
CA ASP A 223 7.73 -1.82 -20.70
C ASP A 223 6.79 -2.81 -20.02
N ALA A 224 7.29 -3.55 -19.03
CA ALA A 224 6.49 -4.47 -18.24
C ALA A 224 5.38 -3.74 -17.46
N LEU A 225 5.64 -2.53 -16.94
CA LEU A 225 4.57 -1.70 -16.33
C LEU A 225 3.43 -1.48 -17.32
N VAL A 226 3.75 -1.01 -18.52
CA VAL A 226 2.75 -0.67 -19.54
C VAL A 226 1.95 -1.90 -19.93
N ALA A 227 2.63 -3.02 -20.18
CA ALA A 227 1.99 -4.29 -20.50
C ALA A 227 1.05 -4.74 -19.37
N ARG A 228 1.53 -4.67 -18.12
CA ARG A 228 0.77 -5.06 -16.93
C ARG A 228 -0.44 -4.18 -16.70
N TYR A 229 -0.28 -2.86 -16.78
CA TYR A 229 -1.37 -1.90 -16.68
C TYR A 229 -2.45 -2.18 -17.74
N ASN A 230 -2.07 -2.39 -19.00
CA ASN A 230 -3.02 -2.65 -20.08
C ASN A 230 -3.74 -3.98 -19.90
N GLU A 231 -3.02 -5.03 -19.48
CA GLU A 231 -3.62 -6.33 -19.13
C GLU A 231 -4.66 -6.18 -18.02
N LEU A 232 -4.31 -5.49 -16.93
CA LEU A 232 -5.20 -5.23 -15.80
C LEU A 232 -6.41 -4.39 -16.20
N TRP A 233 -6.19 -3.32 -16.96
CA TRP A 233 -7.25 -2.42 -17.39
C TRP A 233 -8.25 -3.15 -18.28
N ALA A 234 -7.77 -3.83 -19.34
CA ALA A 234 -8.61 -4.66 -20.20
C ALA A 234 -9.33 -5.74 -19.40
N ALA A 235 -8.68 -6.31 -18.38
CA ALA A 235 -9.30 -7.30 -17.51
C ALA A 235 -10.51 -6.76 -16.72
N LEU A 236 -10.54 -5.46 -16.45
CA LEU A 236 -11.54 -4.82 -15.60
C LEU A 236 -12.60 -4.07 -16.40
N THR A 237 -12.24 -3.52 -17.56
CA THR A 237 -13.13 -2.66 -18.34
C THR A 237 -13.73 -3.31 -19.57
N ASP A 238 -13.08 -4.33 -20.13
CA ASP A 238 -13.56 -4.93 -21.38
C ASP A 238 -14.80 -5.79 -21.14
N GLU A 239 -15.75 -5.66 -22.05
CA GLU A 239 -16.91 -6.55 -22.13
C GLU A 239 -16.50 -7.82 -22.89
N GLU A 240 -16.60 -8.98 -22.24
CA GLU A 240 -16.41 -10.27 -22.91
C GLU A 240 -17.77 -10.95 -23.14
N SER A 241 -17.95 -11.46 -24.36
CA SER A 241 -19.12 -12.25 -24.76
C SER A 241 -18.72 -13.71 -24.97
N PHE A 242 -19.50 -14.61 -24.38
CA PHE A 242 -19.27 -16.06 -24.41
C PHE A 242 -20.52 -16.77 -24.92
N GLU A 243 -20.35 -17.97 -25.50
CA GLU A 243 -21.51 -18.82 -25.71
C GLU A 243 -22.03 -19.36 -24.37
N SER A 244 -23.34 -19.57 -24.28
CA SER A 244 -24.04 -19.97 -23.06
C SER A 244 -23.54 -21.29 -22.43
N ASN A 245 -22.86 -22.13 -23.22
CA ASN A 245 -22.22 -23.38 -22.78
C ASN A 245 -20.80 -23.18 -22.21
N GLU A 246 -20.20 -21.99 -22.31
CA GLU A 246 -18.84 -21.69 -21.86
C GLU A 246 -18.79 -21.12 -20.43
N ARG A 247 -19.63 -21.62 -19.52
CA ARG A 247 -19.67 -21.16 -18.11
C ARG A 247 -18.31 -21.22 -17.41
N TRP A 248 -17.43 -22.12 -17.83
CA TRP A 248 -16.06 -22.23 -17.33
C TRP A 248 -15.20 -20.98 -17.60
N ARG A 249 -15.48 -20.20 -18.67
CA ARG A 249 -14.76 -18.95 -18.98
C ARG A 249 -15.06 -17.86 -17.96
N VAL A 250 -16.25 -17.88 -17.38
CA VAL A 250 -16.65 -16.95 -16.29
C VAL A 250 -15.82 -17.22 -15.04
N THR A 251 -15.72 -18.48 -14.62
CA THR A 251 -14.88 -18.87 -13.49
C THR A 251 -13.42 -18.51 -13.73
N ALA A 252 -12.88 -18.83 -14.91
CA ALA A 252 -11.49 -18.50 -15.25
C ALA A 252 -11.22 -16.99 -15.26
N ARG A 253 -12.22 -16.17 -15.63
CA ARG A 253 -12.16 -14.70 -15.58
C ARG A 253 -12.13 -14.19 -14.14
N ILE A 254 -13.00 -14.70 -13.27
CA ILE A 254 -13.01 -14.36 -11.84
C ILE A 254 -11.68 -14.77 -11.19
N GLU A 255 -11.20 -15.98 -11.44
CA GLU A 255 -9.92 -16.46 -10.94
C GLU A 255 -8.76 -15.57 -11.40
N ARG A 256 -8.77 -15.13 -12.67
CA ARG A 256 -7.78 -14.19 -13.20
C ARG A 256 -7.83 -12.87 -12.44
N LEU A 257 -9.01 -12.28 -12.23
CA LEU A 257 -9.16 -11.03 -11.49
C LEU A 257 -8.70 -11.17 -10.03
N ASN A 258 -9.05 -12.28 -9.36
CA ASN A 258 -8.59 -12.59 -8.00
C ASN A 258 -7.06 -12.75 -7.92
N ALA A 259 -6.45 -13.38 -8.93
CA ALA A 259 -4.99 -13.50 -9.04
C ALA A 259 -4.30 -12.13 -9.26
N LEU A 260 -5.02 -11.17 -9.83
CA LEU A 260 -4.57 -9.79 -10.05
C LEU A 260 -4.83 -8.88 -8.84
N GLY A 261 -5.37 -9.40 -7.73
CA GLY A 261 -5.62 -8.65 -6.51
C GLY A 261 -6.93 -7.86 -6.50
N PHE A 262 -7.87 -8.25 -7.36
CA PHE A 262 -9.20 -7.66 -7.48
C PHE A 262 -10.25 -8.72 -7.13
N ASP A 263 -11.17 -8.41 -6.21
CA ASP A 263 -12.33 -9.26 -5.97
C ASP A 263 -13.51 -8.82 -6.84
N VAL A 264 -14.18 -9.82 -7.43
CA VAL A 264 -15.31 -9.60 -8.33
C VAL A 264 -16.59 -9.83 -7.53
N GLY A 265 -17.06 -8.77 -6.87
CA GLY A 265 -18.24 -8.84 -6.00
C GLY A 265 -19.56 -8.99 -6.76
N GLU A 266 -19.66 -8.41 -7.96
CA GLU A 266 -20.86 -8.52 -8.80
C GLU A 266 -20.48 -8.58 -10.29
N LEU A 267 -21.07 -9.53 -11.01
CA LEU A 267 -21.00 -9.62 -12.47
C LEU A 267 -22.36 -9.23 -13.06
N SER A 268 -22.39 -8.29 -14.00
CA SER A 268 -23.57 -8.10 -14.82
C SER A 268 -23.57 -9.13 -15.94
N ILE A 269 -24.59 -10.00 -15.96
CA ILE A 269 -24.77 -11.02 -16.98
C ILE A 269 -25.96 -10.60 -17.84
N THR A 270 -25.71 -10.31 -19.11
CA THR A 270 -26.76 -9.97 -20.07
C THR A 270 -26.81 -11.03 -21.16
N THR A 271 -27.94 -11.72 -21.29
CA THR A 271 -28.17 -12.67 -22.38
C THR A 271 -28.72 -11.92 -23.58
N HIS A 272 -28.14 -12.15 -24.77
CA HIS A 272 -28.63 -11.57 -26.02
C HIS A 272 -29.97 -12.22 -26.44
N ASP A 273 -30.73 -11.56 -27.33
CA ASP A 273 -32.08 -11.97 -27.76
C ASP A 273 -32.13 -13.38 -28.39
N ASP A 274 -30.99 -13.92 -28.79
CA ASP A 274 -30.81 -15.27 -29.34
C ASP A 274 -30.68 -16.36 -28.27
N GLY A 275 -30.51 -16.01 -26.99
CA GLY A 275 -30.31 -16.94 -25.88
C GLY A 275 -28.98 -17.68 -25.89
N THR A 276 -28.17 -17.52 -26.93
CA THR A 276 -26.92 -18.27 -27.16
C THR A 276 -25.70 -17.55 -26.66
N THR A 277 -25.74 -16.23 -26.56
CA THR A 277 -24.58 -15.42 -26.13
C THR A 277 -24.83 -14.73 -24.80
N VAL A 278 -23.86 -14.83 -23.90
CA VAL A 278 -23.85 -14.22 -22.57
C VAL A 278 -22.74 -13.18 -22.50
N ARG A 279 -23.10 -11.92 -22.24
CA ARG A 279 -22.17 -10.82 -22.03
C ARG A 279 -21.93 -10.63 -20.53
N ILE A 280 -20.66 -10.54 -20.14
CA ILE A 280 -20.26 -10.43 -18.74
C ILE A 280 -19.33 -9.24 -18.56
N GLN A 281 -19.67 -8.40 -17.58
CA GLN A 281 -18.84 -7.27 -17.18
C GLN A 281 -18.70 -7.26 -15.65
N PRO A 282 -17.49 -7.06 -15.10
CA PRO A 282 -17.30 -6.77 -13.69
C PRO A 282 -18.03 -5.46 -13.34
N LYS A 283 -19.03 -5.52 -12.46
CA LYS A 283 -19.84 -4.36 -12.07
C LYS A 283 -19.32 -3.71 -10.81
N VAL A 284 -18.86 -4.53 -9.85
CA VAL A 284 -18.23 -4.06 -8.63
C VAL A 284 -16.93 -4.83 -8.46
N VAL A 285 -15.83 -4.11 -8.58
CA VAL A 285 -14.51 -4.62 -8.27
C VAL A 285 -14.11 -3.99 -6.96
N ASP A 286 -14.31 -4.72 -5.87
CA ASP A 286 -14.10 -4.19 -4.55
C ASP A 286 -12.70 -4.59 -4.07
N ALA A 287 -11.74 -3.69 -4.33
CA ALA A 287 -10.39 -3.85 -3.84
C ALA A 287 -10.41 -3.97 -2.30
N GLY A 288 -9.81 -5.05 -1.76
CA GLY A 288 -9.74 -5.23 -0.31
C GLY A 288 -10.83 -6.12 0.27
N HIS A 289 -11.43 -7.04 -0.50
CA HIS A 289 -12.43 -7.98 0.02
C HIS A 289 -11.87 -8.85 1.14
N HIS A 290 -10.73 -9.49 0.91
CA HIS A 290 -10.13 -10.38 1.90
C HIS A 290 -9.75 -9.57 3.15
N SER A 291 -9.17 -8.38 2.96
CA SER A 291 -8.86 -7.46 4.05
C SER A 291 -10.10 -7.10 4.87
N ARG A 292 -11.23 -6.72 4.23
CA ARG A 292 -12.47 -6.36 4.95
C ARG A 292 -13.14 -7.54 5.61
N ARG A 293 -13.16 -8.71 4.96
CA ARG A 293 -13.68 -9.95 5.56
C ARG A 293 -12.87 -10.32 6.79
N LEU A 294 -11.54 -10.33 6.68
CA LEU A 294 -10.68 -10.62 7.82
C LEU A 294 -10.85 -9.59 8.94
N LEU A 295 -10.89 -8.30 8.61
CA LEU A 295 -11.14 -7.22 9.58
C LEU A 295 -12.47 -7.42 10.31
N HIS A 296 -13.54 -7.79 9.60
CA HIS A 296 -14.84 -8.05 10.20
C HIS A 296 -14.82 -9.25 11.15
N LEU A 297 -14.18 -10.35 10.75
CA LEU A 297 -14.11 -11.59 11.54
C LEU A 297 -13.15 -11.49 12.75
N THR A 298 -12.05 -10.73 12.62
CA THR A 298 -10.91 -10.80 13.55
C THR A 298 -10.49 -9.46 14.15
N GLY A 299 -10.91 -8.34 13.56
CA GLY A 299 -10.39 -7.01 13.89
C GLY A 299 -8.99 -6.71 13.31
N LEU A 300 -8.39 -7.61 12.54
CA LEU A 300 -7.08 -7.40 11.92
C LEU A 300 -7.21 -6.59 10.62
N ASP A 301 -6.62 -5.39 10.61
CA ASP A 301 -6.51 -4.54 9.43
C ASP A 301 -5.15 -4.79 8.74
N VAL A 302 -5.18 -5.47 7.59
CA VAL A 302 -3.98 -5.98 6.89
C VAL A 302 -4.14 -5.86 5.38
N GLN A 303 -3.03 -6.02 4.65
CA GLN A 303 -3.06 -5.98 3.18
C GLN A 303 -3.76 -7.19 2.56
N GLU A 304 -4.17 -7.10 1.29
CA GLU A 304 -5.08 -8.07 0.65
C GLU A 304 -4.48 -9.49 0.54
N ASN A 305 -3.21 -9.62 0.16
CA ASN A 305 -2.57 -10.94 0.05
C ASN A 305 -2.24 -11.52 1.43
N GLN A 306 -1.88 -10.67 2.40
CA GLN A 306 -1.79 -11.07 3.81
C GLN A 306 -3.14 -11.58 4.32
N ALA A 307 -4.23 -10.86 4.05
CA ALA A 307 -5.55 -11.26 4.48
C ALA A 307 -5.95 -12.62 3.90
N ARG A 308 -5.70 -12.83 2.60
CA ARG A 308 -5.91 -14.13 1.94
C ARG A 308 -5.10 -15.24 2.62
N ARG A 309 -3.84 -14.98 2.95
CA ARG A 309 -2.97 -15.95 3.64
C ARG A 309 -3.52 -16.30 5.02
N LEU A 310 -3.92 -15.30 5.81
CA LEU A 310 -4.45 -15.48 7.16
C LEU A 310 -5.81 -16.17 7.17
N LEU A 311 -6.70 -15.84 6.23
CA LEU A 311 -7.99 -16.52 6.04
C LEU A 311 -7.79 -18.00 5.69
N ASN A 312 -6.80 -18.33 4.86
CA ASN A 312 -6.48 -19.74 4.56
C ASN A 312 -6.00 -20.51 5.80
N ASP A 313 -5.17 -19.89 6.67
CA ASP A 313 -4.73 -20.51 7.92
C ASP A 313 -5.88 -20.66 8.93
N LEU A 314 -6.80 -19.69 8.97
CA LEU A 314 -8.04 -19.77 9.73
C LEU A 314 -8.94 -20.92 9.25
N ASP A 315 -9.13 -21.08 7.94
CA ASP A 315 -9.94 -22.16 7.36
C ASP A 315 -9.31 -23.53 7.67
N GLU A 316 -7.98 -23.65 7.64
CA GLU A 316 -7.25 -24.85 8.06
C GLU A 316 -7.42 -25.15 9.57
N TYR A 317 -7.37 -24.11 10.42
CA TYR A 317 -7.63 -24.22 11.86
C TYR A 317 -9.04 -24.72 12.14
N ARG A 318 -10.04 -24.18 11.44
CA ARG A 318 -11.44 -24.59 11.54
C ARG A 318 -11.63 -26.05 11.12
N ALA A 319 -11.02 -26.45 10.00
CA ALA A 319 -11.14 -27.80 9.46
C ALA A 319 -10.44 -28.84 10.36
N SER A 320 -9.22 -28.57 10.81
CA SER A 320 -8.45 -29.49 11.66
C SER A 320 -9.07 -29.66 13.06
N GLY A 321 -9.73 -28.64 13.59
CA GLY A 321 -10.47 -28.71 14.85
C GLY A 321 -11.84 -29.41 14.75
N GLY A 322 -12.32 -29.73 13.53
CA GLY A 322 -13.67 -30.26 13.32
C GLY A 322 -14.79 -29.27 13.63
N ARG A 323 -14.51 -27.96 13.56
CA ARG A 323 -15.40 -26.85 13.97
C ARG A 323 -16.11 -26.21 12.77
N GLN A 324 -16.36 -27.00 11.73
CA GLN A 324 -16.96 -26.53 10.47
C GLN A 324 -18.42 -26.09 10.66
N ASP A 325 -19.13 -26.69 11.61
CA ASP A 325 -20.53 -26.35 11.91
C ASP A 325 -20.68 -25.18 12.91
N GLU A 326 -19.58 -24.69 13.48
CA GLU A 326 -19.59 -23.54 14.39
C GLU A 326 -19.66 -22.20 13.65
N ASP A 327 -20.08 -21.17 14.38
CA ASP A 327 -20.07 -19.78 13.90
C ASP A 327 -18.65 -19.35 13.54
N GLU A 328 -18.49 -18.83 12.33
CA GLU A 328 -17.19 -18.45 11.78
C GLU A 328 -16.54 -17.31 12.56
N GLU A 329 -17.31 -16.33 13.06
CA GLU A 329 -16.77 -15.22 13.86
C GLU A 329 -16.19 -15.74 15.18
N PHE A 330 -16.85 -16.72 15.79
CA PHE A 330 -16.37 -17.33 17.03
C PHE A 330 -15.08 -18.13 16.82
N VAL A 331 -15.00 -18.92 15.74
CA VAL A 331 -13.78 -19.66 15.39
C VAL A 331 -12.64 -18.69 15.02
N ALA A 332 -12.96 -17.60 14.33
CA ALA A 332 -11.99 -16.57 13.96
C ALA A 332 -11.40 -15.86 15.18
N HIS A 333 -12.23 -15.47 16.16
CA HIS A 333 -11.75 -14.90 17.42
C HIS A 333 -10.87 -15.87 18.21
N ASP A 334 -11.26 -17.15 18.27
CA ASP A 334 -10.44 -18.18 18.91
C ASP A 334 -9.10 -18.39 18.18
N TRP A 335 -9.10 -18.43 16.84
CA TRP A 335 -7.87 -18.51 16.06
C TRP A 335 -6.94 -17.32 16.33
N VAL A 336 -7.48 -16.09 16.42
CA VAL A 336 -6.69 -14.90 16.76
C VAL A 336 -6.01 -15.08 18.12
N THR A 337 -6.77 -15.48 19.14
CA THR A 337 -6.28 -15.55 20.52
C THR A 337 -5.41 -16.79 20.80
N SER A 338 -5.63 -17.88 20.08
CA SER A 338 -4.96 -19.16 20.29
C SER A 338 -3.78 -19.40 19.33
N VAL A 339 -3.77 -18.79 18.15
CA VAL A 339 -2.74 -19.01 17.12
C VAL A 339 -2.01 -17.72 16.76
N PHE A 340 -2.72 -16.70 16.28
CA PHE A 340 -2.09 -15.49 15.75
C PHE A 340 -1.37 -14.67 16.85
N GLU A 341 -2.08 -14.26 17.89
CA GLU A 341 -1.51 -13.44 18.97
C GLU A 341 -0.37 -14.14 19.70
N PRO A 342 -0.47 -15.43 20.10
CA PRO A 342 0.63 -16.11 20.77
C PRO A 342 1.88 -16.20 19.89
N THR A 343 1.71 -16.43 18.59
CA THR A 343 2.82 -16.50 17.62
C THR A 343 3.54 -15.16 17.52
N VAL A 344 2.80 -14.06 17.35
CA VAL A 344 3.38 -12.71 17.28
C VAL A 344 3.98 -12.29 18.63
N ARG A 345 3.33 -12.61 19.76
CA ARG A 345 3.82 -12.28 21.11
C ARG A 345 5.08 -13.05 21.50
N ALA A 346 5.30 -14.25 20.93
CA ALA A 346 6.52 -15.01 21.14
C ALA A 346 7.76 -14.33 20.52
N VAL A 347 7.58 -13.40 19.58
CA VAL A 347 8.67 -12.57 19.08
C VAL A 347 9.10 -11.54 20.13
N PRO A 348 10.41 -11.41 20.42
CA PRO A 348 10.93 -10.44 21.39
C PRO A 348 10.46 -9.02 21.10
N ARG A 349 10.13 -8.26 22.17
CA ARG A 349 9.48 -6.94 22.04
C ARG A 349 10.32 -5.96 21.21
N GLU A 350 11.64 -6.03 21.34
CA GLU A 350 12.63 -5.25 20.60
C GLU A 350 12.71 -5.59 19.11
N MET A 351 12.15 -6.72 18.67
CA MET A 351 12.12 -7.14 17.27
C MET A 351 10.74 -6.95 16.62
N ARG A 352 9.70 -6.60 17.38
CA ARG A 352 8.33 -6.43 16.86
C ARG A 352 8.16 -5.23 15.94
N GLY A 353 9.05 -4.24 16.02
CA GLY A 353 9.10 -3.14 15.05
C GLY A 353 9.51 -3.61 13.66
N LYS A 354 10.24 -4.73 13.55
CA LYS A 354 10.90 -5.09 12.30
C LYS A 354 9.98 -5.38 11.13
N LEU A 355 8.79 -5.89 11.42
CA LEU A 355 7.77 -6.19 10.41
C LEU A 355 6.41 -5.98 11.05
N GLU A 356 5.44 -5.64 10.23
CA GLU A 356 4.04 -5.69 10.63
C GLU A 356 3.67 -7.10 11.12
N ALA A 357 2.80 -7.19 12.12
CA ALA A 357 2.41 -8.46 12.75
C ALA A 357 1.90 -9.50 11.73
N ALA A 358 1.09 -9.06 10.76
CA ALA A 358 0.56 -9.94 9.72
C ALA A 358 1.65 -10.44 8.77
N GLN A 359 2.58 -9.57 8.36
CA GLN A 359 3.73 -9.97 7.55
C GLN A 359 4.64 -10.95 8.30
N MET A 360 4.87 -10.69 9.59
CA MET A 360 5.66 -11.55 10.45
C MET A 360 5.02 -12.93 10.61
N PHE A 361 3.70 -12.98 10.82
CA PHE A 361 2.97 -14.24 10.88
C PHE A 361 3.04 -15.01 9.56
N HIS A 362 2.84 -14.34 8.41
CA HIS A 362 3.04 -14.91 7.08
C HIS A 362 4.42 -15.55 6.93
N GLU A 363 5.50 -14.81 7.23
CA GLU A 363 6.86 -15.34 7.10
C GLU A 363 7.14 -16.51 8.05
N ILE A 364 6.54 -16.53 9.25
CA ILE A 364 6.64 -17.67 10.18
C ILE A 364 5.94 -18.91 9.60
N LEU A 365 4.78 -18.76 8.94
CA LEU A 365 4.09 -19.89 8.30
C LEU A 365 4.93 -20.50 7.17
N ASP A 366 5.54 -19.66 6.33
CA ASP A 366 6.43 -20.13 5.26
C ASP A 366 7.68 -20.80 5.81
N HIS A 367 8.27 -20.21 6.85
CA HIS A 367 9.41 -20.79 7.54
C HIS A 367 9.06 -22.15 8.16
N ARG A 368 7.88 -22.27 8.80
CA ARG A 368 7.35 -23.53 9.33
C ARG A 368 7.26 -24.59 8.24
N TRP A 369 6.68 -24.24 7.10
CA TRP A 369 6.58 -25.17 5.97
C TRP A 369 7.97 -25.63 5.49
N TYR A 370 8.91 -24.71 5.32
CA TYR A 370 10.28 -25.02 4.87
C TYR A 370 11.01 -25.97 5.84
N ILE A 371 10.97 -25.69 7.15
CA ILE A 371 11.65 -26.54 8.14
C ILE A 371 10.93 -27.88 8.33
N SER A 372 9.60 -27.93 8.22
CA SER A 372 8.84 -29.19 8.24
C SER A 372 9.23 -30.10 7.07
N GLN A 373 9.39 -29.53 5.86
CA GLN A 373 9.89 -30.26 4.69
C GLN A 373 11.31 -30.78 4.90
N GLN A 374 12.22 -29.93 5.40
CA GLN A 374 13.61 -30.31 5.64
C GLN A 374 13.74 -31.42 6.70
N GLN A 375 12.96 -31.33 7.77
CA GLN A 375 12.99 -32.28 8.89
C GLN A 375 12.10 -33.51 8.66
N ARG A 376 11.27 -33.50 7.62
CA ARG A 376 10.28 -34.56 7.30
C ARG A 376 9.35 -34.90 8.46
N ARG A 377 8.93 -33.89 9.20
CA ARG A 377 7.95 -34.01 10.28
C ARG A 377 7.12 -32.74 10.36
N ASP A 378 5.99 -32.82 11.05
CA ASP A 378 5.27 -31.62 11.43
C ASP A 378 6.04 -30.87 12.53
N VAL A 379 6.22 -29.57 12.33
CA VAL A 379 6.96 -28.70 13.25
C VAL A 379 5.97 -27.76 13.94
N PRO A 380 5.88 -27.82 15.29
CA PRO A 380 4.97 -26.95 16.03
C PRO A 380 5.25 -25.47 15.78
N MET A 381 4.20 -24.65 15.82
CA MET A 381 4.31 -23.20 15.58
C MET A 381 5.35 -22.53 16.48
N SER A 382 5.37 -22.87 17.77
CA SER A 382 6.33 -22.30 18.73
C SER A 382 7.80 -22.59 18.38
N GLU A 383 8.09 -23.78 17.85
CA GLU A 383 9.42 -24.15 17.37
C GLU A 383 9.78 -23.37 16.10
N ALA A 384 8.83 -23.27 15.16
CA ALA A 384 9.00 -22.50 13.94
C ALA A 384 9.25 -21.01 14.23
N THR A 385 8.50 -20.41 15.14
CA THR A 385 8.68 -19.01 15.56
C THR A 385 10.06 -18.78 16.17
N ALA A 386 10.51 -19.65 17.09
CA ALA A 386 11.83 -19.52 17.69
C ALA A 386 12.95 -19.62 16.64
N SER A 387 12.80 -20.56 15.70
CA SER A 387 13.74 -20.73 14.58
C SER A 387 13.74 -19.51 13.65
N TYR A 388 12.58 -18.99 13.29
CA TYR A 388 12.43 -17.81 12.43
C TYR A 388 13.07 -16.58 13.08
N VAL A 389 12.80 -16.34 14.38
CA VAL A 389 13.37 -15.22 15.13
C VAL A 389 14.90 -15.27 15.10
N MET A 390 15.48 -16.45 15.34
CA MET A 390 16.93 -16.61 15.40
C MET A 390 17.63 -16.52 14.04
N ASN A 391 17.04 -17.15 13.02
CA ASN A 391 17.72 -17.38 11.74
C ASN A 391 17.32 -16.38 10.64
N VAL A 392 16.19 -15.70 10.78
CA VAL A 392 15.65 -14.79 9.76
C VAL A 392 15.44 -13.39 10.32
N LEU A 393 14.53 -13.22 11.28
CA LEU A 393 14.10 -11.90 11.76
C LEU A 393 15.24 -11.09 12.37
N ARG A 394 16.14 -11.74 13.12
CA ARG A 394 17.29 -11.08 13.76
C ARG A 394 18.20 -10.35 12.77
N HIS A 395 18.27 -10.82 11.53
CA HIS A 395 19.11 -10.24 10.48
C HIS A 395 18.38 -9.16 9.66
N ARG A 396 17.07 -8.99 9.84
CA ARG A 396 16.31 -7.91 9.18
C ARG A 396 16.54 -6.56 9.85
N ARG A 397 16.42 -5.48 9.09
CA ARG A 397 16.32 -4.11 9.63
C ARG A 397 14.92 -3.87 10.18
N ASP A 398 14.75 -2.78 10.91
CA ASP A 398 13.47 -2.45 11.51
C ASP A 398 12.55 -1.75 10.49
N GLU A 399 11.36 -2.22 10.12
CA GLU A 399 10.50 -1.50 9.16
C GLU A 399 9.60 -0.44 9.80
N ALA A 400 9.27 -0.59 11.10
CA ALA A 400 8.68 0.49 11.88
C ALA A 400 9.73 1.53 12.30
N ALA A 401 10.98 1.09 12.46
CA ALA A 401 12.13 1.86 12.92
C ALA A 401 13.28 1.95 11.91
N LEU A 402 13.02 1.82 10.63
CA LEU A 402 13.74 2.56 9.61
C LEU A 402 13.01 3.89 9.67
N LEU A 403 13.19 4.90 10.52
CA LEU A 403 14.02 5.21 11.70
C LEU A 403 15.53 4.95 11.64
N GLY A 404 16.15 5.47 10.58
CA GLY A 404 17.60 5.43 10.34
C GLY A 404 18.45 5.47 11.60
N GLY A 405 19.34 4.48 11.71
CA GLY A 405 20.47 4.53 12.63
C GLY A 405 21.57 5.46 12.18
#